data_AF-A0A962UEJ3-F1
#
_entry.id   AF-A0A962UEJ3-F1
#
_cell.length_a   1.000
_cell.length_b   1.000
_cell.length_c   1.000
_cell.angle_alpha   90.00
_cell.angle_beta   90.00
_cell.angle_gamma   90.00
#
_symmetry.space_group_name_H-M   'P 1'
#
loop_
_entity.id
_entity.type
_entity.pdbx_description
1 polymer ?
#
loop_
_entity_poly.entity_id
_entity_poly.type
_entity_poly.pdbx_seq_one_letter_code
_entity_poly.pdbx_strand_id
1 'polypeptide(L)'
;MSILIDKNTKVICQGFTGSQGTFHAEQAIAYGTNLVGGISPGKGGSTHLGKPVFNTVYEAVAATGADASMIYVPAAFAGDAILE
;
A
#
# COMPACT_ATOMS: atom_id res chain seq x y z
N MET A 1 -6.65 -20.23 -13.00
CA MET A 1 -5.86 -19.35 -13.88
C MET A 1 -6.35 -17.94 -13.60
N SER A 2 -5.48 -17.07 -13.07
CA SER A 2 -5.79 -15.68 -12.76
C SER A 2 -5.35 -14.76 -13.91
N ILE A 3 -5.81 -13.51 -13.88
CA ILE A 3 -5.31 -12.43 -14.74
C ILE A 3 -4.83 -11.29 -13.85
N LEU A 4 -3.68 -10.69 -14.21
CA LEU A 4 -2.99 -9.60 -13.52
C LEU A 4 -2.47 -9.90 -12.11
N ILE A 5 -3.31 -10.36 -11.18
CA ILE A 5 -2.96 -10.56 -9.78
C ILE A 5 -3.24 -11.99 -9.29
N ASP A 6 -2.44 -12.46 -8.34
CA ASP A 6 -2.64 -13.74 -7.65
C ASP A 6 -2.12 -13.69 -6.20
N LYS A 7 -2.09 -14.84 -5.52
CA LYS A 7 -1.66 -14.96 -4.12
C LYS A 7 -0.21 -14.53 -3.85
N ASN A 8 0.64 -14.46 -4.88
CA ASN A 8 2.03 -14.07 -4.78
C ASN A 8 2.24 -12.57 -5.04
N THR A 9 1.25 -11.88 -5.65
CA THR A 9 1.31 -10.43 -5.92
C THR A 9 1.54 -9.67 -4.62
N LYS A 10 2.57 -8.82 -4.59
CA LYS A 10 2.97 -8.08 -3.40
C LYS A 10 2.39 -6.67 -3.49
N VAL A 11 1.43 -6.38 -2.62
CA VAL A 11 0.64 -5.15 -2.69
C VAL A 11 1.11 -4.14 -1.65
N ILE A 12 1.33 -2.90 -2.08
CA ILE A 12 1.47 -1.74 -1.19
C ILE A 12 0.21 -0.87 -1.24
N CYS A 13 -0.03 -0.07 -0.21
CA CYS A 13 -1.17 0.84 -0.14
C CYS A 13 -0.70 2.29 -0.02
N GLN A 14 -1.01 3.15 -0.97
CA GLN A 14 -0.81 4.60 -0.86
C GLN A 14 -2.01 5.23 -0.14
N GLY A 15 -1.75 6.03 0.90
CA GLY A 15 -2.80 6.46 1.83
C GLY A 15 -3.11 5.43 2.93
N PHE A 16 -2.13 4.56 3.24
CA PHE A 16 -2.30 3.41 4.13
C PHE A 16 -2.82 3.74 5.52
N THR A 17 -2.34 4.83 6.11
CA THR A 17 -2.76 5.26 7.45
C THR A 17 -4.03 6.13 7.44
N GLY A 18 -4.64 6.36 6.28
CA GLY A 18 -5.93 7.02 6.15
C GLY A 18 -7.08 6.11 6.56
N SER A 19 -8.25 6.68 6.84
CA SER A 19 -9.43 5.90 7.29
C SER A 19 -9.84 4.80 6.30
N GLN A 20 -9.96 5.14 5.01
CA GLN A 20 -10.34 4.17 3.97
C GLN A 20 -9.21 3.19 3.65
N GLY A 21 -7.95 3.67 3.61
CA GLY A 21 -6.78 2.82 3.42
C GLY A 21 -6.63 1.77 4.52
N THR A 22 -6.90 2.15 5.78
CA THR A 22 -6.90 1.23 6.92
C THR A 22 -8.01 0.20 6.81
N PHE A 23 -9.25 0.66 6.62
CA PHE A 23 -10.43 -0.21 6.56
C PHE A 23 -10.30 -1.29 5.48
N HIS A 24 -9.90 -0.91 4.26
CA HIS A 24 -9.76 -1.88 3.17
C HIS A 24 -8.49 -2.72 3.28
N ALA A 25 -7.40 -2.20 3.83
CA ALA A 25 -6.19 -3.00 4.03
C ALA A 25 -6.38 -4.09 5.11
N GLU A 26 -7.12 -3.80 6.18
CA GLU A 26 -7.49 -4.82 7.18
C GLU A 26 -8.25 -5.98 6.53
N GLN A 27 -9.24 -5.66 5.68
CA GLN A 27 -10.01 -6.67 4.95
C GLN A 27 -9.15 -7.44 3.94
N ALA A 28 -8.27 -6.75 3.20
CA ALA A 28 -7.38 -7.38 2.24
C ALA A 28 -6.42 -8.37 2.92
N ILE A 29 -5.85 -7.99 4.07
CA ILE A 29 -5.00 -8.87 4.89
C ILE A 29 -5.82 -10.07 5.40
N ALA A 30 -7.01 -9.84 5.96
CA ALA A 30 -7.88 -10.90 6.45
C ALA A 30 -8.30 -11.89 5.35
N TYR A 31 -8.46 -11.40 4.11
CA TYR A 31 -8.75 -12.22 2.93
C TYR A 31 -7.54 -13.04 2.43
N GLY A 32 -6.32 -12.70 2.88
CA GLY A 32 -5.09 -13.36 2.45
C GLY A 32 -4.35 -12.66 1.32
N THR A 33 -4.67 -11.39 1.03
CA THR A 33 -3.86 -10.57 0.13
C THR A 33 -2.49 -10.36 0.76
N ASN A 34 -1.43 -10.52 -0.05
CA ASN A 34 -0.07 -10.29 0.40
C ASN A 34 0.25 -8.78 0.44
N LEU A 35 -0.36 -8.07 1.39
CA LEU A 35 -0.09 -6.67 1.66
C LEU A 35 1.24 -6.55 2.41
N VAL A 36 2.23 -5.92 1.79
CA VAL A 36 3.62 -5.90 2.27
C VAL A 36 4.01 -4.59 2.95
N GLY A 37 3.19 -3.55 2.85
CA GLY A 37 3.45 -2.24 3.45
C GLY A 37 2.52 -1.16 2.92
N GLY A 38 2.82 0.08 3.24
CA GLY A 38 2.10 1.21 2.67
C GLY A 38 2.81 2.54 2.82
N ILE A 39 2.29 3.55 2.13
CA ILE A 39 2.87 4.88 2.03
C ILE A 39 1.97 5.86 2.77
N SER A 40 2.57 6.69 3.61
CA SER A 40 1.93 7.84 4.24
C SER A 40 3.02 8.89 4.52
N PRO A 41 3.19 9.88 3.63
CA PRO A 41 4.25 10.88 3.76
C PRO A 41 4.26 11.54 5.14
N GLY A 42 5.44 11.63 5.75
CA GLY A 42 5.63 12.14 7.11
C GLY A 42 5.45 11.11 8.22
N LYS A 43 5.05 9.87 7.89
CA LYS A 43 4.92 8.75 8.84
C LYS A 43 5.84 7.56 8.51
N GLY A 44 6.78 7.73 7.57
CA GLY A 44 7.74 6.68 7.24
C GLY A 44 8.57 6.22 8.45
N GLY A 45 8.86 4.93 8.51
CA GLY A 45 9.56 4.29 9.65
C GLY A 45 8.64 3.83 10.79
N SER A 46 7.33 4.12 10.70
CA SER A 46 6.33 3.59 11.63
C SER A 46 5.75 2.25 11.14
N THR A 47 4.92 1.64 11.98
CA THR A 47 4.18 0.40 11.66
C THR A 47 2.69 0.69 11.71
N HIS A 48 1.94 0.17 10.76
CA HIS A 48 0.47 0.22 10.72
C HIS A 48 -0.08 -1.14 10.28
N LEU A 49 -1.10 -1.66 10.97
CA LEU A 49 -1.62 -3.03 10.75
C LEU A 49 -0.55 -4.13 10.76
N GLY A 50 0.52 -3.94 11.54
CA GLY A 50 1.66 -4.86 11.58
C GLY A 50 2.55 -4.85 10.34
N LYS A 51 2.41 -3.85 9.46
CA LYS A 51 3.18 -3.68 8.22
C LYS A 51 3.96 -2.36 8.24
N PRO A 52 5.14 -2.29 7.59
CA PRO A 52 5.95 -1.08 7.57
C PRO A 52 5.27 0.05 6.78
N VAL A 53 5.43 1.28 7.28
CA VAL A 53 5.01 2.52 6.62
C VAL A 53 6.24 3.22 6.06
N PHE A 54 6.14 3.69 4.82
CA PHE A 54 7.20 4.41 4.10
C PHE A 54 6.76 5.84 3.76
N ASN A 55 7.74 6.71 3.45
CA ASN A 55 7.43 8.07 3.01
C ASN A 55 7.16 8.12 1.51
N THR A 56 7.79 7.23 0.72
CA THR A 56 7.64 7.19 -0.74
C THR A 56 7.37 5.78 -1.25
N VAL A 57 6.78 5.68 -2.45
CA VAL A 57 6.63 4.41 -3.17
C VAL A 57 7.99 3.79 -3.47
N TYR A 58 8.98 4.60 -3.86
CA TYR A 58 10.35 4.15 -4.16
C TYR A 58 10.98 3.40 -2.97
N GLU A 59 10.88 3.95 -1.75
CA GLU A 59 11.36 3.29 -0.53
C GLU A 59 10.61 1.97 -0.28
N ALA A 60 9.28 1.98 -0.44
CA ALA A 60 8.46 0.81 -0.21
C ALA A 60 8.79 -0.33 -1.19
N VAL A 61 8.94 -0.02 -2.48
CA VAL A 61 9.31 -0.99 -3.53
C VAL A 61 10.71 -1.52 -3.28
N ALA A 62 11.69 -0.67 -2.97
CA ALA A 62 13.06 -1.10 -2.68
C ALA A 62 13.13 -2.05 -1.48
N ALA A 63 12.33 -1.80 -0.44
CA ALA A 63 12.34 -2.63 0.78
C ALA A 63 11.55 -3.94 0.64
N THR A 64 10.48 -3.95 -0.16
CA THR A 64 9.50 -5.07 -0.17
C THR A 64 9.47 -5.86 -1.48
N GLY A 65 9.92 -5.25 -2.57
CA GLY A 65 9.77 -5.76 -3.93
C GLY A 65 8.32 -5.82 -4.39
N ALA A 66 7.47 -4.89 -3.92
CA ALA A 66 6.08 -4.78 -4.34
C ALA A 66 5.95 -4.49 -5.85
N ASP A 67 4.93 -5.08 -6.47
CA ASP A 67 4.65 -5.00 -7.92
C ASP A 67 3.24 -4.48 -8.23
N ALA A 68 2.42 -4.24 -7.18
CA ALA A 68 1.10 -3.65 -7.29
C ALA A 68 0.85 -2.63 -6.17
N SER A 69 0.08 -1.57 -6.46
CA SER A 69 -0.33 -0.56 -5.48
C SER A 69 -1.85 -0.39 -5.45
N MET A 70 -2.40 -0.20 -4.24
CA MET A 70 -3.75 0.28 -4.00
C MET A 70 -3.69 1.75 -3.57
N ILE A 71 -4.50 2.62 -4.18
CA ILE A 71 -4.44 4.06 -3.92
C ILE A 71 -5.72 4.53 -3.22
N TYR A 72 -5.60 4.90 -1.94
CA TYR A 72 -6.64 5.50 -1.10
C TYR A 72 -6.24 6.91 -0.64
N VAL A 73 -5.85 7.76 -1.60
CA VAL A 73 -5.51 9.17 -1.36
C VAL A 73 -6.69 10.09 -1.74
N PRO A 74 -6.84 11.26 -1.10
CA PRO A 74 -7.82 12.25 -1.52
C PRO A 74 -7.64 12.65 -3.00
N ALA A 75 -8.75 12.96 -3.67
CA ALA A 75 -8.77 13.23 -5.11
C ALA A 75 -7.76 14.29 -5.57
N ALA A 76 -7.53 15.33 -4.75
CA ALA A 76 -6.56 16.39 -5.03
C ALA A 76 -5.11 15.89 -5.18
N PHE A 77 -4.78 14.73 -4.61
CA PHE A 77 -3.43 14.14 -4.61
C PHE A 77 -3.34 12.87 -5.48
N ALA A 78 -4.44 12.43 -6.09
CA ALA A 78 -4.49 11.17 -6.83
C ALA A 78 -3.57 11.16 -8.05
N GLY A 79 -3.49 12.28 -8.79
CA GLY A 79 -2.62 12.36 -9.97
C GLY A 79 -1.13 12.19 -9.61
N ASP A 80 -0.70 12.82 -8.52
CA ASP A 80 0.68 12.70 -8.02
C ASP A 80 0.96 11.27 -7.53
N ALA A 81 0.05 10.70 -6.74
CA ALA A 81 0.17 9.32 -6.27
C ALA A 81 0.20 8.27 -7.40
N ILE A 82 -0.45 8.52 -8.54
CA ILE A 82 -0.42 7.60 -9.69
C ILE A 82 0.92 7.68 -10.44
N LEU A 83 1.58 8.85 -10.43
CA LEU A 83 2.85 9.08 -11.13
C LEU A 83 4.07 8.67 -10.30
N GLU A 84 3.94 8.64 -8.98
CA GLU A 84 4.97 8.23 -8.00
C GLU A 84 5.38 6.75 -8.12
#